data_AF-A0A7K0A926-F1
#
_entry.id   AF-A0A7K0A926-F1
#
_cell.length_a   1.000
_cell.length_b   1.000
_cell.length_c   1.000
_cell.angle_alpha   90.00
_cell.angle_beta   90.00
_cell.angle_gamma   90.00
#
_symmetry.space_group_name_H-M   'P 1'
#
loop_
_entity.id
_entity.type
_entity.pdbx_description
1 polymer ?
#
loop_
_entity_poly.entity_id
_entity_poly.type
_entity_poly.pdbx_seq_one_letter_code
_entity_poly.pdbx_strand_id
1 'polypeptide(L)'
;MRVVRLSGDRRRSAHAHPHSYEVIHVVRGRGALWEDGVATPVSGGDTALIPPGVPHATIPDPGTDMEVVCFFPHPDLSSNIEVNPVPVPRSAPSLLGRKS
;
A
#
# COMPACT_ATOMS: atom_id res chain seq x y z
N MET A 1 2.25 15.47 0.32
CA MET A 1 0.99 14.70 0.09
C MET A 1 0.89 14.35 -1.38
N ARG A 2 0.32 13.18 -1.71
CA ARG A 2 -0.06 12.79 -3.07
C ARG A 2 -1.45 12.16 -3.08
N VAL A 3 -2.21 12.39 -4.14
CA VAL A 3 -3.40 11.59 -4.46
C VAL A 3 -2.99 10.58 -5.52
N VAL A 4 -3.22 9.30 -5.26
CA VAL A 4 -2.77 8.21 -6.13
C VAL A 4 -3.97 7.38 -6.56
N ARG A 5 -4.09 7.17 -7.88
CA ARG A 5 -5.07 6.26 -8.48
C ARG A 5 -4.39 4.98 -8.88
N LEU A 6 -4.95 3.86 -8.43
CA LEU A 6 -4.39 2.53 -8.57
C LEU A 6 -5.38 1.66 -9.32
N SER A 7 -4.88 0.83 -10.23
CA SER A 7 -5.67 -0.13 -10.99
C SER A 7 -5.21 -1.55 -10.64
N GLY A 8 -6.15 -2.45 -10.38
CA GLY A 8 -5.91 -3.86 -10.04
C GLY A 8 -5.30 -4.66 -11.20
N ASP A 9 -5.33 -4.13 -12.41
CA ASP A 9 -4.73 -4.76 -13.59
C ASP A 9 -3.23 -4.43 -13.74
N ARG A 10 -2.71 -3.50 -12.92
CA ARG A 10 -1.31 -3.11 -12.94
C ARG A 10 -0.53 -3.78 -11.82
N ARG A 11 0.60 -4.39 -12.19
CA ARG A 11 1.58 -4.87 -11.19
C ARG A 11 2.11 -3.70 -10.38
N ARG A 12 2.29 -3.94 -9.08
CA ARG A 12 2.93 -3.02 -8.14
C ARG A 12 4.26 -3.61 -7.68
N SER A 13 5.26 -2.76 -7.53
CA SER A 13 6.49 -3.06 -6.80
C SER A 13 6.36 -2.54 -5.38
N ALA A 14 6.96 -3.24 -4.43
CA ALA A 14 7.11 -2.72 -3.08
C ALA A 14 8.09 -1.54 -3.09
N HIS A 15 7.92 -0.64 -2.15
CA HIS A 15 8.87 0.44 -1.89
C HIS A 15 8.91 0.72 -0.40
N ALA A 16 9.95 1.43 0.04
CA ALA A 16 10.10 1.86 1.42
C ALA A 16 10.46 3.35 1.47
N HIS A 17 10.10 3.97 2.59
CA HIS A 17 10.46 5.35 2.94
C HIS A 17 11.44 5.29 4.12
N PRO A 18 12.77 5.36 3.90
CA PRO A 18 13.75 5.12 4.98
C PRO A 18 13.79 6.22 6.04
N HIS A 19 13.29 7.42 5.74
CA HIS A 19 13.43 8.61 6.60
C HIS A 19 12.12 9.14 7.16
N SER A 20 10.98 8.49 6.88
CA SER A 20 9.70 8.93 7.41
C SER A 20 8.69 7.79 7.47
N TYR A 21 7.67 7.98 8.29
CA TYR A 21 6.43 7.24 8.13
C TYR A 21 5.76 7.58 6.79
N GLU A 22 4.90 6.70 6.30
CA GLU A 22 3.86 7.05 5.34
C GLU A 22 2.49 6.86 6.01
N VAL A 23 1.60 7.83 5.80
CA VAL A 23 0.18 7.67 6.13
C VAL A 23 -0.58 7.49 4.84
N ILE A 24 -1.31 6.39 4.72
CA ILE A 24 -2.21 6.12 3.59
C ILE A 24 -3.64 6.21 4.09
N HIS A 25 -4.46 7.06 3.49
CA HIS A 25 -5.90 7.09 3.66
C HIS A 25 -6.58 6.59 2.39
N VAL A 26 -7.45 5.57 2.51
CA VAL A 26 -8.19 5.05 1.38
C VAL A 26 -9.43 5.91 1.15
N VAL A 27 -9.42 6.69 0.07
CA VAL A 27 -10.55 7.55 -0.30
C VAL A 27 -11.72 6.70 -0.81
N ARG A 28 -11.42 5.73 -1.69
CA ARG A 28 -12.41 4.83 -2.30
C ARG A 28 -11.76 3.57 -2.86
N GLY A 29 -12.59 2.54 -3.03
CA GLY A 29 -12.19 1.22 -3.54
C GLY A 29 -11.86 0.25 -2.40
N ARG A 30 -11.43 -0.96 -2.78
CA ARG A 30 -11.07 -2.06 -1.89
C ARG A 30 -9.85 -2.80 -2.42
N GLY A 31 -9.04 -3.33 -1.51
CA GLY A 31 -7.89 -4.13 -1.84
C GLY A 31 -7.15 -4.59 -0.60
N ALA A 32 -5.82 -4.61 -0.67
CA ALA A 32 -4.97 -4.85 0.48
C ALA A 32 -3.78 -3.89 0.54
N LEU A 33 -3.37 -3.57 1.76
CA LEU A 33 -2.03 -3.07 2.04
C LEU A 33 -1.13 -4.28 2.29
N TRP A 34 -0.12 -4.46 1.44
CA TRP A 34 0.94 -5.43 1.66
C TRP A 34 2.12 -4.75 2.34
N GLU A 35 2.60 -5.33 3.44
CA GLU A 35 3.70 -4.86 4.27
C GLU A 35 4.55 -6.06 4.69
N ASP A 36 5.82 -6.10 4.29
CA ASP A 36 6.81 -7.11 4.68
C ASP A 36 6.27 -8.57 4.67
N GLY A 37 5.61 -8.95 3.58
CA GLY A 37 5.06 -10.30 3.39
C GLY A 37 3.64 -10.51 3.90
N VAL A 38 3.07 -9.58 4.67
CA VAL A 38 1.71 -9.65 5.20
C VAL A 38 0.78 -8.77 4.37
N ALA A 39 -0.38 -9.30 3.98
CA ALA A 39 -1.41 -8.50 3.31
C ALA A 39 -2.62 -8.30 4.23
N THR A 40 -2.94 -7.03 4.51
CA THR A 40 -4.07 -6.61 5.34
C THR A 40 -5.15 -6.02 4.44
N PRO A 41 -6.41 -6.52 4.48
CA PRO A 41 -7.50 -5.93 3.71
C PRO A 41 -7.74 -4.47 4.09
N VAL A 42 -7.98 -3.63 3.10
CA VAL A 42 -8.35 -2.21 3.29
C VAL A 42 -9.45 -1.80 2.32
N SER A 43 -10.23 -0.81 2.71
CA SER A 43 -11.38 -0.28 1.99
C SER A 43 -11.57 1.21 2.26
N GLY A 44 -12.47 1.86 1.52
CA GLY A 44 -12.77 3.29 1.69
C GLY A 44 -13.03 3.68 3.14
N GLY A 45 -12.34 4.70 3.62
CA GLY A 45 -12.37 5.17 5.02
C GLY A 45 -11.19 4.68 5.87
N ASP A 46 -10.55 3.56 5.50
CA ASP A 46 -9.43 3.01 6.27
C ASP A 46 -8.19 3.90 6.19
N THR A 47 -7.39 3.89 7.26
CA THR A 47 -6.12 4.61 7.34
C THR A 47 -5.04 3.69 7.89
N ALA A 48 -3.88 3.70 7.25
CA ALA A 48 -2.70 2.95 7.65
C ALA A 48 -1.53 3.89 7.94
N LEU A 49 -0.71 3.51 8.92
CA LEU A 49 0.53 4.19 9.27
C LEU A 49 1.67 3.18 9.07
N ILE A 50 2.49 3.43 8.06
CA ILE A 50 3.58 2.53 7.66
C ILE A 50 4.89 3.05 8.28
N PRO A 51 5.62 2.24 9.08
CA PRO A 51 6.88 2.66 9.67
C PRO A 51 8.00 2.92 8.64
N PRO A 52 9.00 3.74 8.99
CA PRO A 52 10.17 3.94 8.13
C PRO A 52 10.86 2.62 7.78
N GLY A 53 11.29 2.49 6.53
CA GLY A 53 12.03 1.33 6.04
C GLY A 53 11.20 0.06 5.81
N VAL A 54 9.91 0.02 6.17
CA VAL A 54 9.05 -1.14 5.92
C VAL A 54 8.67 -1.18 4.43
N PRO A 55 9.01 -2.25 3.68
CA PRO A 55 8.59 -2.38 2.29
C PRO A 55 7.10 -2.61 2.19
N HIS A 56 6.41 -1.83 1.36
CA HIS A 56 4.96 -1.88 1.25
C HIS A 56 4.43 -1.55 -0.14
N ALA A 57 3.17 -1.93 -0.38
CA ALA A 57 2.39 -1.58 -1.57
C ALA A 57 0.88 -1.71 -1.31
N THR A 58 0.10 -0.74 -1.80
CA THR A 58 -1.37 -0.86 -1.87
C THR A 58 -1.78 -1.57 -3.15
N ILE A 59 -2.59 -2.62 -3.05
CA ILE A 59 -2.97 -3.48 -4.18
C ILE A 59 -4.50 -3.46 -4.28
N PRO A 60 -5.09 -2.86 -5.33
CA PRO A 60 -6.52 -2.97 -5.60
C PRO A 60 -6.94 -4.41 -5.84
N ASP A 61 -8.21 -4.72 -5.53
CA ASP A 61 -8.82 -5.97 -5.95
C ASP A 61 -8.74 -6.10 -7.50
N PRO A 62 -8.56 -7.32 -8.05
CA PRO A 62 -8.41 -7.52 -9.49
C PRO A 62 -9.57 -6.95 -10.31
N GLY A 63 -9.27 -6.25 -11.42
CA GLY A 63 -10.28 -5.61 -12.26
C GLY A 63 -10.99 -4.39 -11.64
N THR A 64 -10.48 -3.86 -10.52
CA THR A 64 -11.04 -2.68 -9.84
C THR A 64 -10.02 -1.54 -9.74
N ASP A 65 -10.51 -0.35 -9.41
CA ASP A 65 -9.66 0.82 -9.12
C ASP A 65 -9.77 1.23 -7.64
N MET A 66 -8.67 1.74 -7.10
CA MET A 66 -8.62 2.42 -5.80
C MET A 66 -8.06 3.83 -5.92
N GLU A 67 -8.48 4.70 -5.01
CA GLU A 67 -7.87 6.03 -4.83
C GLU A 67 -7.44 6.19 -3.37
N VAL A 68 -6.22 6.65 -3.19
CA VAL A 68 -5.63 6.85 -1.86
C VAL A 68 -4.98 8.22 -1.77
N VAL A 69 -4.94 8.76 -0.54
CA VAL A 69 -4.13 9.92 -0.19
C VAL A 69 -2.93 9.43 0.61
N CYS A 70 -1.73 9.75 0.14
CA CYS A 70 -0.48 9.43 0.81
C CYS A 70 0.13 10.71 1.42
N PHE A 71 0.48 10.66 2.69
CA PHE A 71 1.19 11.72 3.40
C PHE A 71 2.56 11.23 3.85
N PHE A 72 3.58 12.05 3.58
CA PHE A 72 4.98 11.78 3.87
C PHE A 72 5.53 13.00 4.63
N PRO A 73 5.83 12.92 5.93
CA PRO A 73 6.43 14.00 6.69
C PRO A 73 7.93 14.11 6.39
N HIS A 74 8.28 14.25 5.11
CA HIS A 74 9.64 14.47 4.63
C HIS A 74 9.64 15.54 3.53
N PRO A 75 10.52 16.55 3.57
CA PRO A 75 10.49 17.68 2.63
C PRO A 75 10.92 17.29 1.21
N ASP A 76 11.74 16.26 1.07
CA ASP A 76 12.19 15.72 -0.21
C ASP A 76 11.70 14.27 -0.36
N LEU A 77 10.64 14.07 -1.14
CA LEU A 77 10.09 12.73 -1.34
C LEU A 77 10.94 11.89 -2.31
N SER A 78 11.62 12.52 -3.27
CA SER A 78 12.49 11.83 -4.23
C SER A 78 13.69 11.18 -3.55
N SER A 79 14.26 11.83 -2.52
CA SER A 79 15.36 11.26 -1.74
C SER A 79 14.91 10.22 -0.70
N ASN A 80 13.60 10.11 -0.45
CA ASN A 80 13.04 9.27 0.60
C ASN A 80 12.23 8.11 0.00
N ILE A 81 12.64 7.55 -1.13
CA ILE A 81 11.99 6.38 -1.72
C ILE A 81 13.02 5.37 -2.19
N GLU A 82 12.89 4.14 -1.72
CA GLU A 82 13.69 3.00 -2.14
C GLU A 82 12.78 1.96 -2.78
N VAL A 83 13.06 1.58 -4.03
CA VAL A 83 12.30 0.54 -4.71
C VAL A 83 12.83 -0.81 -4.25
N ASN A 84 11.95 -1.60 -3.63
CA ASN A 84 12.29 -2.97 -3.23
C ASN A 84 11.83 -3.93 -4.35
N PRO A 85 12.73 -4.72 -4.97
CA PRO A 85 12.36 -5.66 -6.02
C PRO A 85 11.57 -6.88 -5.53
N VAL A 86 11.26 -6.98 -4.23
CA VAL A 86 10.42 -8.07 -3.69
C VAL A 86 9.07 -8.10 -4.43
N PRO A 87 8.70 -9.26 -5.02
CA PRO A 87 7.43 -9.40 -5.70
C PRO A 87 6.27 -9.20 -4.74
N VAL A 88 5.41 -8.23 -5.04
CA VAL A 88 4.15 -8.03 -4.34
C VAL A 88 3.11 -9.00 -4.92
N PRO A 89 2.36 -9.74 -4.08
CA PRO A 89 1.25 -10.58 -4.54
C PRO A 89 0.23 -9.78 -5.36
N ARG A 90 -0.36 -10.40 -6.38
CA ARG A 90 -1.41 -9.76 -7.20
C ARG A 90 -2.75 -9.62 -6.49
N SER A 91 -2.91 -10.29 -5.36
CA SER A 91 -4.12 -10.27 -4.54
C SER A 91 -3.75 -10.57 -3.10
N ALA A 92 -4.54 -10.05 -2.16
CA ALA A 92 -4.49 -10.51 -0.77
C ALA A 92 -4.69 -12.03 -0.73
N PRO A 93 -3.94 -12.80 0.07
CA PRO A 93 -4.31 -14.18 0.36
C PRO A 93 -5.74 -14.17 0.91
N SER A 94 -6.62 -15.04 0.40
CA SER A 94 -7.97 -15.17 0.95
C SER A 94 -7.86 -15.52 2.43
N LEU A 95 -8.46 -14.73 3.32
CA LEU A 95 -8.56 -15.04 4.75
C LEU A 95 -9.51 -16.22 5.05
N LEU A 96 -9.85 -17.08 4.07
CA LEU A 96 -10.49 -18.36 4.32
C LEU A 96 -9.51 -19.28 5.08
N GLY A 97 -9.36 -19.06 6.38
CA GLY A 97 -8.50 -19.89 7.21
C GLY A 97 -8.33 -19.45 8.67
N ARG A 98 -8.55 -18.17 9.01
CA ARG A 98 -8.54 -17.78 10.44
C ARG A 98 -9.92 -18.02 11.03
N LYS A 99 -10.18 -19.29 11.37
CA LYS A 99 -11.20 -19.64 12.35
C LYS A 99 -10.81 -18.97 13.68
N SER A 100 -11.82 -18.36 14.28
CA SER A 100 -11.92 -17.82 15.64
C SER A 100 -11.18 -18.62 16.70
#